data_AF-A0A654TP40-F1
#
_entry.id   AF-A0A654TP40-F1
#
_cell.length_a   1.000
_cell.length_b   1.000
_cell.length_c   1.000
_cell.angle_alpha   90.00
_cell.angle_beta   90.00
_cell.angle_gamma   90.00
#
_symmetry.space_group_name_H-M   'P 1'
#
loop_
_entity.id
_entity.type
_entity.pdbx_description
1 polymer ?
#
loop_
_entity_poly.entity_id
_entity_poly.type
_entity_poly.pdbx_seq_one_letter_code
_entity_poly.pdbx_strand_id
1 'polypeptide(L)'
;MRQFLNGRRIGPIGMSEEKDEATMAEEQALLDAGHHAGGVEEIEGVPPQISATPGMPERKAVARRQARVREMLHTLPKKAQAAILDDLEGTHKYAVHEIGQ
;
A
#
# COMPACT_ATOMS: atom_id res chain seq x y z
N MET A 1 -7.28 15.40 13.46
CA MET A 1 -8.03 14.52 12.55
C MET A 1 -7.23 14.10 11.31
N ARG A 2 -5.96 14.51 11.14
CA ARG A 2 -5.21 14.24 9.90
C ARG A 2 -4.73 12.79 9.78
N GLN A 3 -4.48 12.13 10.92
CA GLN A 3 -4.09 10.72 10.96
C GLN A 3 -5.14 9.80 10.34
N PHE A 4 -6.41 9.92 10.75
CA PHE A 4 -7.51 9.09 10.24
C PHE A 4 -7.84 9.37 8.77
N LEU A 5 -7.88 10.64 8.37
CA LEU A 5 -8.14 11.05 6.98
C LEU A 5 -7.11 10.46 6.02
N ASN A 6 -5.86 10.40 6.45
CA ASN A 6 -4.76 9.90 5.63
C ASN A 6 -4.43 8.42 5.86
N GLY A 7 -5.16 7.72 6.74
CA GLY A 7 -4.92 6.31 7.07
C GLY A 7 -3.56 6.00 7.70
N ARG A 8 -2.91 7.01 8.30
CA ARG A 8 -1.58 6.87 8.92
C ARG A 8 -1.69 6.30 10.33
N ARG A 9 -0.71 5.53 10.78
CA ARG A 9 -0.63 5.07 12.18
C ARG A 9 0.10 6.07 13.08
N ILE A 10 0.94 6.90 12.50
CA ILE A 10 1.88 7.76 13.21
C ILE A 10 1.30 9.17 13.36
N GLY A 11 1.62 9.80 14.49
CA GLY A 11 1.37 11.21 14.75
C GLY A 11 0.06 11.48 15.50
N PRO A 12 -0.33 12.76 15.64
CA PRO A 12 -1.46 13.14 16.47
C PRO A 12 -2.80 12.70 15.84
N ILE A 13 -3.57 11.91 16.60
CA ILE A 13 -4.95 11.47 16.28
C ILE A 13 -5.85 12.68 15.99
N GLY A 14 -5.57 13.80 16.67
CA GLY A 14 -6.13 15.12 16.45
C GLY A 14 -7.62 15.23 16.76
N MET A 15 -8.01 14.63 17.89
CA MET A 15 -9.27 14.88 18.61
C MET A 15 -8.88 15.41 19.99
N SER A 16 -8.40 16.66 20.10
CA SER A 16 -8.08 17.33 21.38
C SER A 16 -7.08 16.69 22.36
N GLU A 17 -6.68 15.43 22.17
CA GLU A 17 -5.79 14.68 23.04
C GLU A 17 -4.44 14.49 22.34
N GLU A 18 -3.39 14.96 23.02
CA GLU A 18 -2.01 14.63 22.72
C GLU A 18 -1.84 13.12 22.88
N LYS A 19 -1.21 12.46 21.91
CA LYS A 19 -0.87 11.04 22.04
C LYS A 19 0.22 10.94 23.11
N ASP A 20 0.01 10.09 24.11
CA ASP A 20 0.99 9.81 25.17
C ASP A 20 2.38 9.49 24.58
N GLU A 21 3.43 10.02 25.22
CA GLU A 21 4.83 9.80 24.86
C GLU A 21 5.20 8.31 24.80
N ALA A 22 4.66 7.47 25.67
CA ALA A 22 4.94 6.04 25.65
C ALA A 22 4.38 5.38 24.38
N THR A 23 3.17 5.78 23.96
CA THR A 23 2.56 5.30 22.72
C THR A 23 3.31 5.84 21.49
N MET A 24 3.78 7.08 21.54
CA MET A 24 4.61 7.68 20.47
C MET A 24 5.95 6.95 20.31
N ALA A 25 6.60 6.60 21.42
CA ALA A 25 7.87 5.88 21.42
C ALA A 25 7.71 4.45 20.86
N GLU A 26 6.61 3.77 21.20
CA GLU A 26 6.30 2.45 20.65
C GLU A 26 6.04 2.50 19.14
N GLU A 27 5.28 3.49 18.67
CA GLU A 27 5.05 3.69 17.24
C GLU A 27 6.36 3.96 16.48
N GLN A 28 7.26 4.75 17.06
CA GLN A 28 8.57 5.02 16.48
C GLN A 28 9.43 3.75 16.43
N ALA A 29 9.46 2.96 17.50
CA ALA A 29 10.19 1.69 17.53
C ALA A 29 9.67 0.69 16.48
N LEU A 30 8.36 0.65 16.24
CA LEU A 30 7.78 -0.19 15.18
C LEU A 30 8.20 0.26 13.78
N LEU A 31 8.28 1.57 13.53
CA LEU A 31 8.79 2.11 12.25
C LEU A 31 10.25 1.78 12.03
N ASP A 32 11.07 1.95 13.06
CA ASP A 32 12.50 1.66 13.00
C ASP A 32 12.74 0.15 12.78
N ALA A 33 11.84 -0.70 13.29
CA ALA A 33 11.79 -2.14 13.00
C ALA A 33 11.24 -2.48 11.59
N GLY A 34 10.97 -1.48 10.75
CA GLY A 34 10.52 -1.64 9.37
C GLY A 34 9.03 -1.93 9.20
N HIS A 35 8.19 -1.67 10.23
CA HIS A 35 6.75 -1.82 10.08
C HIS A 35 6.18 -0.70 9.21
N HIS A 36 5.31 -1.05 8.26
CA HIS A 36 4.61 -0.06 7.44
C HIS A 36 3.67 0.78 8.30
N ALA A 37 3.79 2.11 8.20
CA ALA A 37 2.96 3.09 8.90
C ALA A 37 1.50 3.14 8.41
N GLY A 38 1.22 2.63 7.21
CA GLY A 38 -0.04 2.87 6.52
C GLY A 38 -0.20 4.34 6.08
N GLY A 39 -1.16 4.57 5.19
CA GLY A 39 -1.55 5.91 4.78
C GLY A 39 -0.60 6.64 3.83
N VAL A 40 -1.01 7.83 3.38
CA VAL A 40 -0.30 8.71 2.42
C VAL A 40 -0.34 10.17 2.88
N GLU A 41 0.55 11.07 2.44
CA GLU A 41 0.43 12.51 2.78
C GLU A 41 -0.74 13.18 2.09
N GLU A 42 -0.91 12.80 0.83
CA GLU A 42 -1.89 13.32 -0.11
C GLU A 42 -2.51 12.12 -0.83
N ILE A 43 -3.85 12.11 -0.91
CA ILE A 43 -4.60 11.02 -1.53
C ILE A 43 -4.65 11.31 -3.02
N GLU A 44 -3.67 10.80 -3.77
CA GLU A 44 -3.69 10.82 -5.23
C GLU A 44 -3.79 9.38 -5.77
N GLY A 45 -4.85 9.11 -6.53
CA GLY A 45 -5.08 7.80 -7.12
C GLY A 45 -5.30 6.68 -6.09
N VAL A 46 -4.86 5.46 -6.45
CA VAL A 46 -4.94 4.29 -5.57
C VAL A 46 -3.64 4.19 -4.77
N PRO A 47 -3.68 4.27 -3.42
CA PRO A 47 -2.48 4.17 -2.61
C PRO A 47 -1.83 2.77 -2.74
N PRO A 48 -0.50 2.67 -2.56
CA PRO A 48 0.21 1.41 -2.70
C PRO A 48 -0.31 0.36 -1.71
N GLN A 49 -0.29 -0.90 -2.15
CA GLN A 49 -0.69 -2.03 -1.32
C GLN A 49 0.30 -2.23 -0.16
N ILE A 50 -0.22 -2.43 1.05
CA ILE A 50 0.58 -2.70 2.25
C ILE A 50 1.26 -4.08 2.14
N SER A 51 2.58 -4.14 2.35
CA SER A 51 3.39 -5.38 2.42
C SER A 51 3.26 -6.12 3.75
N ALA A 52 3.78 -7.35 3.81
CA ALA A 52 3.84 -8.09 5.06
C ALA A 52 4.87 -7.45 6.00
N THR A 53 4.55 -7.41 7.29
CA THR A 53 5.48 -6.96 8.33
C THR A 53 6.77 -7.78 8.28
N PRO A 54 7.95 -7.15 8.43
CA PRO A 54 9.22 -7.87 8.51
C PRO A 54 9.18 -9.00 9.56
N GLY A 55 9.79 -10.14 9.26
CA GLY A 55 9.79 -11.32 10.13
C GLY A 55 8.55 -12.24 10.02
N MET A 56 7.50 -11.80 9.31
CA MET A 56 6.35 -12.66 8.99
C MET A 56 6.64 -13.58 7.80
N PRO A 57 6.01 -14.77 7.73
CA PRO A 57 6.14 -15.65 6.58
C PRO A 57 5.53 -15.03 5.31
N GLU A 58 5.91 -15.58 4.16
CA GLU A 58 5.43 -15.12 2.86
C GLU A 58 3.89 -15.06 2.78
N ARG A 59 3.36 -13.93 2.30
CA ARG A 59 1.92 -13.73 2.13
C ARG A 59 1.42 -14.48 0.89
N LYS A 60 1.09 -15.78 1.06
CA LYS A 60 0.55 -16.66 0.00
C LYS A 60 -0.65 -16.08 -0.78
N ALA A 61 -1.39 -15.13 -0.21
CA ALA A 61 -2.48 -14.44 -0.90
C ALA A 61 -2.02 -13.64 -2.13
N VAL A 62 -0.78 -13.14 -2.13
CA VAL A 62 -0.19 -12.41 -3.26
C VAL A 62 -0.05 -13.35 -4.47
N ALA A 63 0.56 -14.51 -4.29
CA ALA A 63 0.70 -15.51 -5.35
C ALA A 63 -0.67 -15.94 -5.92
N ARG A 64 -1.65 -16.21 -5.05
CA ARG A 64 -3.01 -16.57 -5.49
C ARG A 64 -3.68 -15.45 -6.28
N ARG A 65 -3.49 -14.18 -5.89
CA ARG A 65 -4.01 -13.02 -6.63
C ARG A 65 -3.37 -12.95 -8.01
N GLN A 66 -2.04 -13.05 -8.10
CA GLN A 66 -1.32 -13.00 -9.37
C GLN A 66 -1.76 -14.13 -10.32
N ALA A 67 -1.98 -15.35 -9.82
CA ALA A 67 -2.49 -16.46 -10.61
C ALA A 67 -3.86 -16.16 -11.23
N ARG A 68 -4.82 -15.71 -10.42
CA ARG A 68 -6.16 -15.32 -10.90
C ARG A 68 -6.13 -14.18 -11.92
N VAL A 69 -5.26 -13.20 -11.70
CA VAL A 69 -5.09 -12.07 -12.65
C VAL A 69 -4.59 -12.59 -14.00
N ARG A 70 -3.63 -13.53 -14.02
CA ARG A 70 -3.14 -14.14 -15.27
C ARG A 70 -4.25 -14.91 -16.00
N GLU A 71 -5.07 -15.67 -15.28
CA GLU A 71 -6.21 -16.41 -15.87
C GLU A 71 -7.22 -15.46 -16.53
N MET A 72 -7.55 -14.35 -15.86
CA MET A 72 -8.55 -13.39 -16.34
C MET A 72 -7.97 -12.33 -17.31
N LEU A 73 -6.65 -12.30 -17.54
CA LEU A 73 -5.98 -11.23 -18.28
C LEU A 73 -6.61 -11.00 -19.67
N HIS A 74 -6.98 -12.08 -20.35
CA HIS A 74 -7.57 -12.05 -21.69
C HIS A 74 -8.94 -11.34 -21.76
N THR A 75 -9.66 -11.22 -20.64
CA THR A 75 -10.98 -10.57 -20.57
C THR A 75 -10.89 -9.06 -20.38
N LEU A 76 -9.70 -8.52 -20.12
CA LEU A 76 -9.49 -7.10 -19.84
C LEU A 76 -9.22 -6.31 -21.13
N PRO A 77 -9.46 -4.98 -21.15
CA PRO A 77 -9.07 -4.12 -22.27
C PRO A 77 -7.55 -4.19 -22.55
N LYS A 78 -7.13 -4.03 -23.81
CA LYS A 78 -5.72 -4.17 -24.22
C LYS A 78 -4.76 -3.25 -23.47
N LYS A 79 -5.18 -2.01 -23.17
CA LYS A 79 -4.40 -1.08 -22.35
C LYS A 79 -4.16 -1.61 -20.94
N ALA A 80 -5.19 -2.18 -20.30
CA ALA A 80 -5.08 -2.79 -18.98
C ALA A 80 -4.21 -4.07 -19.01
N GLN A 81 -4.29 -4.87 -20.08
CA GLN A 81 -3.42 -6.04 -20.25
C GLN A 81 -1.94 -5.62 -20.26
N ALA A 82 -1.58 -4.59 -21.05
CA ALA A 82 -0.20 -4.11 -21.16
C ALA A 82 0.34 -3.58 -19.82
N ALA A 83 -0.45 -2.78 -19.10
CA ALA A 83 -0.06 -2.25 -17.80
C ALA A 83 0.15 -3.35 -16.74
N ILE A 84 -0.74 -4.36 -16.70
CA ILE A 84 -0.63 -5.48 -15.75
C ILE A 84 0.60 -6.35 -16.05
N LEU A 85 0.91 -6.59 -17.32
CA LEU A 85 2.10 -7.36 -17.70
C LEU A 85 3.39 -6.66 -17.30
N ASP A 86 3.48 -5.34 -17.55
CA ASP A 86 4.61 -4.51 -17.13
C ASP A 86 4.81 -4.49 -15.60
N ASP A 87 3.71 -4.43 -14.83
CA ASP A 87 3.76 -4.54 -13.37
C ASP A 87 4.25 -5.93 -12.90
N LEU A 88 3.78 -7.01 -13.55
CA LEU A 88 4.20 -8.38 -13.22
C LEU A 88 5.67 -8.66 -13.61
N GLU A 89 6.20 -8.00 -14.63
CA GLU A 89 7.61 -8.06 -15.04
C GLU A 89 8.53 -7.20 -14.15
N GLY A 90 7.95 -6.32 -13.31
CA GLY A 90 8.69 -5.43 -12.42
C GLY A 90 9.39 -4.27 -13.13
N THR A 91 9.00 -3.99 -14.38
CA THR A 91 9.60 -2.90 -15.18
C THR A 91 9.00 -1.53 -14.84
N HIS A 92 7.79 -1.49 -14.28
CA HIS A 92 7.09 -0.28 -13.81
C HIS A 92 7.14 0.91 -14.80
N LYS A 93 6.99 0.64 -16.10
CA LYS A 93 7.03 1.64 -17.16
C LYS A 93 5.76 2.48 -17.26
N TYR A 94 4.62 1.96 -16.78
CA TYR A 94 3.35 2.69 -16.77
C TYR A 94 3.04 3.23 -15.38
N ALA A 95 2.72 4.51 -15.28
CA ALA A 95 2.33 5.10 -14.00
C ALA A 95 0.85 4.80 -13.67
N VAL A 96 0.52 4.64 -12.38
CA VAL A 96 -0.80 4.21 -11.89
C VAL A 96 -1.96 5.10 -12.41
N HIS A 97 -1.69 6.36 -12.75
CA HIS A 97 -2.66 7.32 -13.26
C HIS A 97 -2.92 7.22 -14.77
N GLU A 98 -2.08 6.53 -15.54
CA GLU A 98 -2.20 6.45 -17.00
C GLU A 98 -3.18 5.37 -17.47
N ILE A 99 -3.61 4.47 -16.58
CA ILE A 99 -4.40 3.27 -16.90
C ILE A 99 -5.84 3.63 -17.35
N GLY A 100 -6.32 4.85 -17.04
CA GLY A 100 -7.72 5.24 -17.18
C GLY A 100 -8.12 6.14 -18.37
N GLN A 101 -7.22 6.48 -19.30
CA GLN A 101 -7.57 7.25 -20.52
C GLN A 101 -7.78 6.37 -21.76
#